data_AF-A0A4Y2W1L3-F1
#
_entry.id   AF-A0A4Y2W1L3-F1
#
_cell.length_a   1.000
_cell.length_b   1.000
_cell.length_c   1.000
_cell.angle_alpha   90.00
_cell.angle_beta   90.00
_cell.angle_gamma   90.00
#
_symmetry.space_group_name_H-M   'P 1'
#
loop_
_entity.id
_entity.type
_entity.pdbx_description
1 polymer ?
#
loop_
_entity_poly.entity_id
_entity_poly.type
_entity_poly.pdbx_seq_one_letter_code
_entity_poly.pdbx_strand_id
1 'polypeptide(L)'
;MLARTQDNTKHIRELGFRRILKARQLDQKRTFLTPKLNFKAQDYSEIINWMDCDLCSPPLLKDMSDDEIKSHIQSDSVPNSDITFKTFPVQTQAVERCVKLVTEASGKVCGAESRDGLIRTTLLSRSTSPINQISKYLQLRMNENGDVQLFNMILLDLRLFTQ
;
A
#
# COMPACT_ATOMS: atom_id res chain seq x y z
N MET A 1 14.90 -1.35 0.03
CA MET A 1 16.07 -0.48 -0.22
C MET A 1 16.39 0.42 0.96
N LEU A 2 15.47 1.28 1.43
CA LEU A 2 15.76 2.21 2.55
C LEU A 2 16.25 1.51 3.83
N ALA A 3 15.57 0.46 4.30
CA ALA A 3 15.98 -0.25 5.51
C ALA A 3 17.42 -0.81 5.43
N ARG A 4 17.89 -1.17 4.22
CA ARG A 4 19.23 -1.72 4.03
C ARG A 4 20.32 -0.68 4.32
N THR A 5 20.09 0.61 4.08
CA THR A 5 21.10 1.66 4.31
C THR A 5 21.38 1.87 5.81
N GLN A 6 20.46 1.44 6.67
CA GLN A 6 20.59 1.49 8.13
C GLN A 6 20.92 0.12 8.75
N ASP A 7 21.21 -0.89 7.92
CA ASP A 7 21.53 -2.21 8.44
C ASP A 7 22.86 -2.21 9.20
N ASN A 8 23.03 -3.08 10.20
CA ASN A 8 24.27 -3.18 10.95
C ASN A 8 25.43 -3.78 10.12
N THR A 9 25.11 -4.55 9.09
CA THR A 9 26.06 -5.25 8.26
C THR A 9 26.52 -4.39 7.08
N LYS A 10 27.83 -4.12 7.00
CA LYS A 10 28.42 -3.22 5.99
C LYS A 10 28.03 -3.60 4.56
N HIS A 11 28.15 -4.88 4.20
CA HIS A 11 27.86 -5.34 2.84
C HIS A 11 26.37 -5.13 2.46
N ILE A 12 25.44 -5.23 3.42
CA ILE A 12 24.01 -5.02 3.20
C ILE A 12 23.73 -3.54 2.92
N ARG A 13 24.34 -2.65 3.72
CA ARG A 13 24.28 -1.19 3.53
C ARG A 13 24.81 -0.76 2.19
N GLU A 14 26.01 -1.22 1.85
CA GLU A 14 26.67 -0.91 0.59
C GLU A 14 25.82 -1.33 -0.61
N LEU A 15 25.27 -2.54 -0.58
CA LEU A 15 24.36 -3.01 -1.62
C LEU A 15 23.08 -2.16 -1.68
N GLY A 16 22.57 -1.68 -0.53
CA GLY A 16 21.46 -0.73 -0.46
C GLY A 16 21.76 0.58 -1.20
N PHE A 17 22.90 1.21 -0.90
CA PHE A 17 23.34 2.47 -1.51
C PHE A 17 23.62 2.35 -3.00
N ARG A 18 24.34 1.31 -3.44
CA ARG A 18 24.59 1.05 -4.86
C ARG A 18 23.29 0.92 -5.66
N ARG A 19 22.27 0.28 -5.07
CA ARG A 19 20.94 0.17 -5.68
C ARG A 19 20.23 1.50 -5.79
N ILE A 20 20.35 2.37 -4.79
CA ILE A 20 19.77 3.71 -4.83
C ILE A 20 20.41 4.55 -5.94
N LEU A 21 21.75 4.54 -6.06
CA LEU A 21 22.44 5.23 -7.16
C LEU A 21 21.97 4.73 -8.52
N LYS A 22 21.88 3.40 -8.70
CA LYS A 22 21.35 2.82 -9.95
C LYS A 22 19.90 3.25 -10.20
N ALA A 23 19.06 3.30 -9.16
CA ALA A 23 17.67 3.70 -9.29
C ALA A 23 17.51 5.17 -9.71
N ARG A 24 18.40 6.06 -9.25
CA ARG A 24 18.39 7.48 -9.64
C ARG A 24 18.73 7.69 -11.11
N GLN A 25 19.63 6.88 -11.66
CA GLN A 25 20.01 6.95 -13.08
C GLN A 25 18.89 6.50 -14.03
N LEU A 26 17.99 5.65 -13.56
CA LEU A 26 16.90 5.11 -14.39
C LEU A 26 15.75 6.10 -14.54
N ASP A 27 15.66 7.14 -13.71
CA ASP A 27 14.55 8.12 -13.61
C ASP A 27 13.16 7.48 -13.74
N GLN A 28 13.01 6.29 -13.17
CA GLN A 28 11.77 5.51 -13.26
C GLN A 28 10.78 5.95 -12.18
N LYS A 29 9.55 6.21 -12.61
CA LYS A 29 8.42 6.43 -11.70
C LYS A 29 8.20 5.17 -10.85
N ARG A 30 7.96 5.37 -9.55
CA ARG A 30 7.69 4.26 -8.62
C ARG A 30 6.42 3.51 -9.02
N THR A 31 6.56 2.28 -9.48
CA THR A 31 5.44 1.35 -9.66
C THR A 31 5.25 0.54 -8.38
N PHE A 32 4.03 0.49 -7.84
CA PHE A 32 3.72 -0.37 -6.69
C PHE A 32 3.50 -1.80 -7.15
N LEU A 33 4.61 -2.51 -7.37
CA LEU A 33 4.60 -3.95 -7.61
C LEU A 33 4.96 -4.68 -6.32
N THR A 34 4.17 -5.70 -5.98
CA THR A 34 4.48 -6.60 -4.87
C THR A 34 5.65 -7.50 -5.29
N PRO A 35 6.82 -7.43 -4.63
CA PRO A 35 7.95 -8.27 -4.98
C PRO A 35 7.63 -9.73 -4.66
N LYS A 36 8.16 -10.64 -5.48
CA LYS A 36 8.08 -12.08 -5.20
C LYS A 36 8.94 -12.40 -3.99
N LEU A 37 8.33 -12.98 -2.95
CA LEU A 37 9.01 -13.35 -1.72
C LEU A 37 9.63 -14.76 -1.83
N ASN A 38 10.86 -14.91 -1.37
CA ASN A 38 11.54 -16.17 -1.19
C ASN A 38 11.29 -16.71 0.23
N PHE A 39 10.29 -17.58 0.39
CA PHE A 39 9.97 -18.21 1.67
C PHE A 39 11.02 -19.22 2.16
N LYS A 40 11.99 -19.59 1.31
CA LYS A 40 13.12 -20.47 1.69
C LYS A 40 14.34 -19.69 2.17
N ALA A 41 14.29 -18.36 2.17
CA ALA A 41 15.39 -17.52 2.61
C ALA A 41 15.76 -17.83 4.06
N GLN A 42 17.06 -17.99 4.32
CA GLN A 42 17.58 -18.14 5.69
C GLN A 42 17.89 -16.80 6.33
N ASP A 43 18.26 -15.81 5.51
CA ASP A 43 18.50 -14.44 5.94
C ASP A 43 17.49 -13.48 5.32
N TYR A 44 17.16 -12.42 6.06
CA TYR A 44 16.17 -11.45 5.64
C TYR A 44 16.60 -10.69 4.37
N SER A 45 17.91 -10.58 4.12
CA SER A 45 18.46 -9.90 2.96
C SER A 45 18.13 -10.64 1.64
N GLU A 46 17.81 -11.93 1.72
CA GLU A 46 17.48 -12.83 0.61
C GLU A 46 15.98 -13.02 0.38
N ILE A 47 15.13 -12.48 1.26
CA ILE A 47 13.66 -12.61 1.16
C ILE A 47 13.14 -12.03 -0.16
N ILE A 48 13.78 -10.97 -0.67
CA ILE A 48 13.40 -10.33 -1.93
C ILE A 48 14.58 -10.43 -2.89
N ASN A 49 14.34 -11.02 -4.08
CA ASN A 49 15.32 -10.94 -5.15
C ASN A 49 15.33 -9.53 -5.77
N TRP A 50 16.26 -8.70 -5.30
CA TRP A 50 16.42 -7.33 -5.78
C TRP A 50 16.94 -7.23 -7.21
N MET A 51 17.39 -8.32 -7.84
CA MET A 51 17.74 -8.34 -9.27
C MET A 51 16.49 -8.26 -10.16
N ASP A 52 15.38 -8.86 -9.72
CA ASP A 52 14.15 -9.01 -10.50
C ASP A 52 13.10 -7.94 -10.12
N CYS A 53 13.44 -7.02 -9.23
CA CYS A 53 12.55 -5.95 -8.78
C CYS A 53 12.91 -4.63 -9.43
N ASP A 54 11.90 -3.89 -9.89
CA ASP A 54 12.05 -2.53 -10.37
C ASP A 54 12.67 -1.65 -9.29
N LEU A 55 13.69 -0.88 -9.69
CA LEU A 55 14.46 -0.04 -8.80
C LEU A 55 13.93 1.40 -8.86
N CYS A 56 13.43 1.89 -7.73
CA CYS A 56 13.09 3.30 -7.56
C CYS A 56 13.77 3.86 -6.31
N SER A 57 14.36 5.05 -6.42
CA SER A 57 15.00 5.72 -5.29
C SER A 57 13.96 6.04 -4.20
N PRO A 58 14.22 5.69 -2.92
CA PRO A 58 13.32 6.05 -1.83
C PRO A 58 13.14 7.58 -1.75
N PRO A 59 11.90 8.10 -1.61
CA PRO A 59 11.66 9.54 -1.49
C PRO A 59 12.38 10.19 -0.30
N LEU A 60 12.54 9.43 0.80
CA LEU A 60 13.25 9.88 2.00
C LEU A 60 14.74 10.15 1.79
N LEU A 61 15.31 9.67 0.68
CA LEU A 61 16.69 9.94 0.30
C LEU A 61 16.78 10.95 -0.84
N LYS A 62 15.69 11.59 -1.27
CA LYS A 62 15.71 12.50 -2.44
C LYS A 62 16.69 13.67 -2.26
N ASP A 63 16.79 14.19 -1.05
CA ASP A 63 17.59 15.40 -0.76
C ASP A 63 19.09 15.10 -0.59
N MET A 64 19.46 13.83 -0.45
CA MET A 64 20.86 13.40 -0.36
C MET A 64 21.49 13.38 -1.75
N SER A 65 22.67 13.95 -1.92
CA SER A 65 23.41 13.97 -3.19
C SER A 65 23.97 12.58 -3.56
N ASP A 66 24.26 12.38 -4.85
CA ASP A 66 24.91 11.14 -5.30
C ASP A 66 26.32 10.97 -4.72
N ASP A 67 27.03 12.06 -4.48
CA ASP A 67 28.39 12.03 -3.94
C ASP A 67 28.40 11.69 -2.44
N GLU A 68 27.42 12.18 -1.66
CA GLU A 68 27.21 11.70 -0.28
C GLU A 68 26.95 10.19 -0.26
N ILE A 69 26.11 9.67 -1.16
CA ILE A 69 25.88 8.22 -1.24
C ILE A 69 27.17 7.47 -1.61
N LYS A 70 27.97 7.97 -2.54
CA LYS A 70 29.27 7.37 -2.89
C LYS A 70 30.24 7.38 -1.72
N SER A 71 30.28 8.46 -0.93
CA SER A 71 31.14 8.52 0.27
C SER A 71 30.75 7.46 1.29
N HIS A 72 29.45 7.20 1.48
CA HIS A 72 28.97 6.12 2.36
C HIS A 72 29.29 4.71 1.86
N ILE A 73 29.49 4.54 0.55
CA ILE A 73 29.96 3.27 -0.04
C ILE A 73 31.45 3.07 0.21
N GLN A 74 32.24 4.15 0.10
CA GLN A 74 33.70 4.12 0.19
C GLN A 74 34.23 4.14 1.64
N SER A 75 33.45 4.64 2.60
CA SER A 75 33.85 4.66 4.00
C SER A 75 33.95 3.26 4.59
N ASP A 76 35.13 2.90 5.10
CA ASP A 76 35.36 1.63 5.82
C ASP A 76 34.81 1.62 7.24
N SER A 77 34.57 2.81 7.82
CA SER A 77 33.91 2.94 9.11
C SER A 77 32.43 2.56 8.98
N VAL A 78 31.87 1.99 10.04
CA VAL A 78 30.43 2.12 10.28
C VAL A 78 30.18 3.62 10.23
N PRO A 79 29.37 4.15 9.30
CA PRO A 79 29.00 5.54 9.40
C PRO A 79 28.41 5.64 10.79
N ASN A 80 28.95 6.51 11.65
CA ASN A 80 28.13 7.07 12.71
C ASN A 80 26.89 7.57 11.97
N SER A 81 25.82 6.78 12.03
CA SER A 81 24.38 7.06 12.10
C SER A 81 23.81 8.36 11.50
N ASP A 82 24.53 9.09 10.67
CA ASP A 82 24.24 10.49 10.38
C ASP A 82 23.59 10.65 9.01
N ILE A 83 23.09 9.55 8.42
CA ILE A 83 21.93 9.68 7.53
C ILE A 83 20.76 10.10 8.41
N THR A 84 20.72 11.38 8.72
CA THR A 84 19.68 11.99 9.53
C THR A 84 18.42 12.03 8.67
N PHE A 85 17.62 10.98 8.76
CA PHE A 85 16.26 11.06 8.26
C PHE A 85 15.51 12.12 9.06
N LYS A 86 14.61 12.82 8.39
CA LYS A 86 13.66 13.69 9.08
C LYS A 86 12.95 12.87 10.17
N THR A 87 13.16 13.24 11.42
CA THR A 87 12.47 12.60 12.54
C THR A 87 10.99 12.96 12.47
N PHE A 88 10.15 11.94 12.33
CA PHE A 88 8.71 12.10 12.46
C PHE A 88 8.32 11.74 13.90
N PRO A 89 7.46 12.53 14.57
CA PRO A 89 7.04 12.21 15.92
C PRO A 89 6.19 10.94 15.89
N VAL A 90 6.77 9.84 16.38
CA VAL A 90 6.15 8.50 16.33
C VAL A 90 5.14 8.30 17.46
N GLN A 91 5.36 8.92 18.62
CA GLN A 91 4.55 8.77 19.83
C GLN A 91 3.63 9.98 20.03
N THR A 92 2.81 10.28 19.02
CA THR A 92 1.75 11.28 19.18
C THR A 92 0.45 10.58 19.51
N GLN A 93 -0.41 11.26 20.28
CA GLN A 93 -1.77 10.76 20.56
C GLN A 93 -2.54 10.44 19.26
N ALA A 94 -2.27 11.16 18.17
CA ALA A 94 -2.85 10.89 16.87
C ALA A 94 -2.40 9.53 16.30
N VAL A 95 -1.10 9.21 16.39
CA VAL A 95 -0.57 7.89 15.97
C VAL A 95 -1.17 6.78 16.81
N GLU A 96 -1.24 6.95 18.14
CA GLU A 96 -1.85 5.96 19.04
C GLU A 96 -3.32 5.68 18.69
N ARG A 97 -4.11 6.75 18.49
CA ARG A 97 -5.52 6.64 18.07
C ARG A 97 -5.63 5.95 16.72
N CYS A 98 -4.76 6.25 15.76
CA CYS A 98 -4.75 5.62 14.45
C CYS A 98 -4.46 4.11 14.55
N VAL A 99 -3.40 3.73 15.27
CA VAL A 99 -3.03 2.32 15.49
C VAL A 99 -4.17 1.56 16.16
N LYS A 100 -4.83 2.15 17.16
CA LYS A 100 -6.01 1.56 17.82
C LYS A 100 -7.15 1.33 16.83
N LEU A 101 -7.53 2.36 16.07
CA LEU A 101 -8.61 2.25 15.08
C LEU A 101 -8.31 1.19 14.00
N VAL A 102 -7.08 1.16 13.47
CA VAL A 102 -6.65 0.17 12.47
C VAL A 102 -6.70 -1.25 13.06
N THR A 103 -6.28 -1.40 14.32
CA THR A 103 -6.29 -2.70 15.01
C THR A 103 -7.73 -3.19 15.26
N GLU A 104 -8.61 -2.31 15.76
CA GLU A 104 -10.03 -2.64 15.96
C GLU A 104 -10.72 -3.00 14.65
N ALA A 105 -10.48 -2.24 13.57
CA ALA A 105 -11.01 -2.53 12.25
C ALA A 105 -10.48 -3.86 11.69
N SER A 106 -9.17 -4.10 11.82
CA SER A 106 -8.53 -5.35 11.38
C SER A 106 -9.02 -6.56 12.17
N GLY A 107 -9.26 -6.39 13.47
CA GLY A 107 -9.81 -7.43 14.34
C GLY A 107 -11.18 -7.93 13.87
N LYS A 108 -12.03 -7.06 13.32
CA LYS A 108 -13.35 -7.45 12.77
C LYS A 108 -13.26 -8.35 11.54
N VAL A 109 -12.15 -8.35 10.81
CA VAL A 109 -11.94 -9.16 9.60
C VAL A 109 -10.93 -10.29 9.81
N CYS A 110 -10.26 -10.33 10.95
CA CYS A 110 -9.29 -11.35 11.27
C CYS A 110 -10.01 -12.68 11.57
N GLY A 111 -9.59 -13.75 10.92
CA GLY A 111 -10.25 -15.06 10.97
C GLY A 111 -11.23 -15.31 9.82
N ALA A 112 -11.54 -16.59 9.56
CA ALA A 112 -12.49 -16.96 8.50
C ALA A 112 -13.91 -16.56 8.88
N GLU A 113 -14.34 -16.88 10.10
CA GLU A 113 -15.71 -16.65 10.59
C GLU A 113 -16.07 -15.17 10.70
N SER A 114 -15.21 -14.35 11.33
CA SER A 114 -15.44 -12.91 11.49
C SER A 114 -15.59 -12.20 10.14
N ARG A 115 -14.71 -12.53 9.20
CA ARG A 115 -14.73 -12.02 7.83
C ARG A 115 -16.00 -12.42 7.08
N ASP A 116 -16.37 -13.68 7.17
CA ASP A 116 -17.57 -14.23 6.53
C ASP A 116 -18.86 -13.63 7.13
N GLY A 117 -18.90 -13.45 8.44
CA GLY A 117 -19.95 -12.70 9.14
C GLY A 117 -20.06 -11.25 8.69
N LEU A 118 -18.92 -10.55 8.54
CA LEU A 118 -18.90 -9.18 8.03
C LEU A 118 -19.39 -9.09 6.58
N ILE A 119 -18.97 -10.02 5.72
CA ILE A 119 -19.41 -10.08 4.32
C ILE A 119 -20.93 -10.26 4.25
N ARG A 120 -21.47 -11.26 4.95
CA ARG A 120 -22.93 -11.50 4.99
C ARG A 120 -23.70 -10.30 5.51
N THR A 121 -23.27 -9.73 6.64
CA THR A 121 -23.93 -8.57 7.24
C THR A 121 -23.91 -7.36 6.30
N THR A 122 -22.80 -7.13 5.61
CA THR A 122 -22.66 -6.06 4.62
C THR A 122 -23.58 -6.29 3.41
N LEU A 123 -23.66 -7.52 2.90
CA LEU A 123 -24.56 -7.87 1.79
C LEU A 123 -26.02 -7.69 2.17
N LEU A 124 -26.41 -8.12 3.37
CA LEU A 124 -27.76 -7.93 3.90
C LEU A 124 -28.10 -6.45 4.05
N SER A 125 -27.24 -5.66 4.71
CA SER A 125 -27.41 -4.21 4.86
C SER A 125 -27.57 -3.50 3.52
N ARG A 126 -26.75 -3.87 2.51
CA ARG A 126 -26.87 -3.34 1.16
C ARG A 126 -28.19 -3.74 0.52
N SER A 127 -28.63 -4.99 0.66
CA SER A 127 -29.90 -5.45 0.10
C SER A 127 -31.13 -4.74 0.71
N THR A 128 -31.04 -4.31 1.97
CA THR A 128 -32.10 -3.59 2.67
C THR A 128 -32.04 -2.07 2.49
N SER A 129 -31.01 -1.55 1.82
CA SER A 129 -30.88 -0.12 1.57
C SER A 129 -32.09 0.39 0.76
N PRO A 130 -32.72 1.52 1.15
CA PRO A 130 -33.89 2.07 0.46
C PRO A 130 -33.66 2.24 -1.05
N ILE A 131 -32.45 2.64 -1.44
CA ILE A 131 -32.06 2.81 -2.86
C ILE A 131 -32.11 1.47 -3.60
N ASN A 132 -31.62 0.40 -3.00
CA ASN A 132 -31.63 -0.92 -3.63
C ASN A 132 -33.04 -1.52 -3.67
N GLN A 133 -33.87 -1.25 -2.66
CA GLN A 133 -35.28 -1.64 -2.69
C GLN A 133 -36.06 -0.88 -3.78
N ILE A 134 -35.87 0.43 -3.89
CA ILE A 134 -36.46 1.27 -4.94
C ILE A 134 -35.99 0.80 -6.32
N SER A 135 -34.70 0.55 -6.49
CA SER A 135 -34.15 0.03 -7.75
C SER A 135 -34.78 -1.32 -8.13
N LYS A 136 -34.96 -2.23 -7.16
CA LYS A 136 -35.58 -3.54 -7.40
C LYS A 136 -37.07 -3.43 -7.72
N TYR A 137 -37.79 -2.55 -7.03
CA TYR A 137 -39.21 -2.27 -7.28
C TYR A 137 -39.42 -1.67 -8.67
N LEU A 138 -38.62 -0.67 -9.04
CA LEU A 138 -38.65 -0.05 -10.36
C LEU A 138 -38.33 -1.07 -11.45
N GLN A 139 -37.34 -1.93 -11.24
CA GLN A 139 -36.96 -2.97 -12.19
C GLN A 139 -38.07 -4.02 -12.40
N LEU A 140 -38.77 -4.44 -11.34
CA LEU A 140 -39.94 -5.31 -11.46
C LEU A 140 -41.07 -4.64 -12.26
N ARG A 141 -41.41 -3.38 -11.91
CA ARG A 141 -42.48 -2.63 -12.56
C ARG A 141 -42.19 -2.29 -14.02
N MET A 142 -40.92 -2.13 -14.39
CA MET A 142 -40.52 -1.89 -15.78
C MET A 142 -40.44 -3.18 -16.61
N ASN A 143 -40.08 -4.31 -16.00
CA ASN A 143 -40.13 -5.62 -16.66
C ASN A 143 -41.57 -6.06 -17.01
N GLU A 144 -42.55 -5.64 -16.20
CA GLU A 144 -43.98 -5.83 -16.48
C GLU A 144 -44.49 -4.93 -17.62
N ASN A 145 -43.87 -3.75 -17.82
CA ASN A 145 -44.31 -2.74 -18.81
C ASN A 145 -43.47 -2.69 -20.09
N GLY A 146 -42.38 -3.47 -20.20
CA GLY A 146 -41.60 -3.68 -21.43
C GLY A 146 -40.61 -2.57 -21.83
N ASP A 147 -40.43 -1.51 -21.04
CA ASP A 147 -39.71 -0.30 -21.45
C ASP A 147 -38.26 -0.23 -20.90
N VAL A 148 -37.34 -0.95 -21.56
CA VAL A 148 -35.93 -1.14 -21.13
C VAL A 148 -35.07 0.12 -21.33
N GLN A 149 -35.49 1.08 -22.17
CA GLN A 149 -34.70 2.28 -22.46
C GLN A 149 -34.74 3.32 -21.33
N LEU A 150 -35.90 3.48 -20.68
CA LEU A 150 -36.04 4.39 -19.53
C LEU A 150 -35.24 3.90 -18.31
N PHE A 151 -35.08 2.57 -18.17
CA PHE A 151 -34.30 1.92 -17.12
C PHE A 151 -32.82 2.30 -17.13
N ASN A 152 -32.17 2.30 -18.30
CA ASN A 152 -30.76 2.65 -18.43
C ASN A 152 -30.50 4.13 -18.12
N MET A 153 -31.46 5.01 -18.40
CA MET A 153 -31.34 6.46 -18.13
C MET A 153 -31.43 6.75 -16.62
N ILE A 154 -32.43 6.18 -15.93
CA ILE A 154 -32.66 6.42 -14.50
C ILE A 154 -31.55 5.78 -13.62
N LEU A 155 -31.05 4.60 -13.99
CA LEU A 155 -29.94 3.96 -13.27
C LEU A 155 -28.60 4.68 -13.44
N LEU A 156 -28.37 5.33 -14.58
CA LEU A 156 -27.16 6.13 -14.81
C LEU A 156 -27.15 7.36 -13.91
N ASP A 157 -28.30 8.05 -13.79
CA ASP A 157 -28.46 9.23 -12.93
C ASP A 157 -28.33 8.90 -11.44
N LEU A 158 -28.90 7.78 -10.98
CA LEU A 158 -28.75 7.32 -9.60
C LEU A 158 -27.32 6.88 -9.25
N ARG A 159 -26.57 6.34 -10.22
CA ARG A 159 -25.14 6.03 -10.02
C ARG A 159 -24.26 7.26 -9.96
N LEU A 160 -24.57 8.29 -10.77
CA LEU A 160 -23.82 9.55 -10.80
C LEU A 160 -23.92 10.35 -9.50
N PHE A 161 -25.01 10.20 -8.74
CA PHE A 161 -25.20 10.85 -7.43
C PHE A 161 -24.37 10.24 -6.27
N THR A 162 -23.57 9.20 -6.53
CA THR A 162 -22.82 8.46 -5.49
C THR A 162 -21.29 8.48 -5.66
N GLN A 163 -20.75 9.31 -6.56
CA GLN A 163 -19.32 9.70 -6.59
C GLN A 163 -19.14 11.07 -5.92
#